data_AF-A0A811N588-F1
#
_entry.id   AF-A0A811N588-F1
#
_cell.length_a   1.000
_cell.length_b   1.000
_cell.length_c   1.000
_cell.angle_alpha   90.00
_cell.angle_beta   90.00
_cell.angle_gamma   90.00
#
_symmetry.space_group_name_H-M   'P 1'
#
loop_
_entity.id
_entity.type
_entity.pdbx_description
1 polymer ?
#
loop_
_entity_poly.entity_id
_entity_poly.type
_entity_poly.pdbx_seq_one_letter_code
_entity_poly.pdbx_strand_id
1 'polypeptide(L)' 'MAQGRGSGAVVLGLLLLLLCVLLHGHAAQAAVFTVGDRGGWTFNSNTWTNGKRFRAGDVLELF' A
#
# COMPACT_ATOMS: atom_id res chain seq x y z
N MET A 1 35.64 -14.79 30.71
CA MET A 1 34.20 -14.56 30.45
C MET A 1 34.07 -13.51 29.37
N ALA A 2 33.86 -13.92 28.12
CA ALA A 2 33.77 -13.02 26.95
C ALA A 2 32.43 -13.25 26.24
N GLN A 3 31.33 -13.02 26.97
CA GLN A 3 29.97 -13.18 26.45
C GLN A 3 29.26 -11.84 26.65
N GLY A 4 29.40 -10.94 25.67
CA GLY A 4 28.76 -9.63 25.71
C GLY A 4 28.67 -8.91 24.37
N ARG A 5 29.47 -9.33 23.38
CA ARG A 5 29.53 -8.68 22.06
C ARG A 5 28.53 -9.26 21.04
N GLY A 6 27.93 -10.42 21.34
CA GLY A 6 26.96 -11.09 20.48
C GLY A 6 25.64 -10.31 20.41
N SER A 7 24.92 -10.20 21.53
CA SER A 7 23.56 -9.65 21.57
C SER A 7 23.42 -8.23 21.04
N GLY A 8 24.35 -7.31 21.37
CA GLY A 8 24.29 -5.93 20.89
C GLY A 8 24.44 -5.81 19.38
N ALA A 9 25.33 -6.61 18.78
CA ALA A 9 25.50 -6.66 17.33
C ALA A 9 24.30 -7.28 16.62
N VAL A 10 23.66 -8.31 17.22
CA VAL A 10 22.44 -8.90 16.65
C VAL A 10 21.28 -7.92 16.68
N VAL A 11 21.10 -7.20 17.79
CA VAL A 11 20.05 -6.17 17.93
C VAL A 11 20.26 -5.04 16.92
N LEU A 12 21.49 -4.57 16.74
CA LEU A 12 21.80 -3.56 15.72
C LEU A 12 21.50 -4.06 14.31
N GLY A 13 21.86 -5.31 14.00
CA GLY A 13 21.59 -5.93 12.70
C GLY A 13 20.10 -6.07 12.40
N LEU A 14 19.30 -6.49 13.37
CA LEU A 14 17.84 -6.58 13.23
C LEU A 14 17.19 -5.20 13.03
N LEU A 15 17.66 -4.18 13.75
CA LEU A 15 17.17 -2.80 13.58
C LEU A 15 17.46 -2.25 12.18
N LEU A 16 18.68 -2.48 11.66
CA LEU A 16 19.06 -2.11 10.30
C LEU A 16 18.22 -2.83 9.25
N LEU A 17 17.96 -4.13 9.46
CA LEU A 17 17.14 -4.92 8.54
C LEU A 17 15.68 -4.44 8.54
N LEU A 18 15.12 -4.12 9.70
CA LEU A 18 13.79 -3.51 9.82
C LEU A 18 13.72 -2.16 9.11
N LEU A 19 14.73 -1.30 9.30
CA LEU A 19 14.81 -0.01 8.62
C LEU A 19 14.88 -0.19 7.09
N CYS A 20 15.67 -1.14 6.61
CA CYS A 20 15.72 -1.48 5.18
C CYS A 20 14.35 -1.92 4.66
N VAL A 21 13.65 -2.81 5.38
CA VAL A 21 12.31 -3.26 4.98
C VAL A 21 11.30 -2.11 4.96
N LEU A 22 11.34 -1.19 5.93
CA LEU A 22 10.43 -0.05 5.97
C LEU A 22 10.72 0.98 4.87
N LEU A 23 11.99 1.20 4.52
CA LEU A 23 12.40 2.13 3.47
C LEU A 23 12.14 1.59 2.05
N HIS A 24 12.27 0.27 1.84
CA HIS A 24 12.10 -0.37 0.53
C HIS A 24 10.73 -1.03 0.35
N GLY A 25 10.02 -1.29 1.45
CA GLY A 25 8.68 -1.86 1.45
C GLY A 25 7.68 -0.81 0.99
N HIS A 26 7.40 -0.79 -0.31
CA HIS A 26 6.30 0.02 -0.81
C HIS A 26 4.99 -0.60 -0.32
N ALA A 27 4.32 0.04 0.65
CA ALA A 27 2.98 -0.36 1.04
C ALA A 27 2.06 -0.23 -0.19
N ALA A 28 1.57 -1.36 -0.70
CA ALA A 28 0.60 -1.39 -1.78
C ALA A 28 -0.77 -1.06 -1.19
N GLN A 29 -1.08 0.23 -1.11
CA GLN A 29 -2.40 0.68 -0.69
C GLN A 29 -3.36 0.53 -1.88
N ALA A 30 -4.38 -0.32 -1.71
CA ALA A 30 -5.50 -0.40 -2.64
C ALA A 30 -6.30 0.90 -2.61
N ALA A 31 -6.57 1.47 -3.78
CA ALA A 31 -7.48 2.61 -3.89
C ALA A 31 -8.93 2.11 -3.98
N VAL A 32 -9.85 2.85 -3.37
CA VAL A 32 -11.29 2.62 -3.50
C VAL A 32 -11.87 3.71 -4.39
N PHE A 33 -12.58 3.30 -5.45
CA PHE A 33 -13.18 4.19 -6.43
C PHE A 33 -14.70 3.99 -6.44
N THR A 34 -15.46 5.03 -6.09
CA THR A 34 -16.92 5.02 -6.16
C THR A 34 -17.36 5.26 -7.60
N VAL A 35 -18.09 4.31 -8.18
CA VAL A 35 -18.48 4.41 -9.59
C VAL A 35 -19.53 5.48 -9.81
N GLY A 36 -19.27 6.35 -10.78
CA GLY A 36 -20.12 7.51 -11.06
C GLY A 36 -19.93 8.68 -10.10
N ASP A 37 -18.96 8.63 -9.17
CA ASP A 37 -18.67 9.66 -8.17
C ASP A 37 -19.96 10.15 -7.47
N ARG A 38 -20.37 11.40 -7.66
CA ARG A 38 -21.62 11.96 -7.08
C ARG A 38 -22.89 11.55 -7.82
N GLY A 39 -22.79 11.09 -9.06
CA GLY A 39 -23.91 10.72 -9.92
C GLY A 39 -24.31 9.24 -9.84
N GLY A 40 -23.44 8.41 -9.28
CA GLY A 40 -23.73 7.00 -9.02
C GLY A 40 -23.73 6.07 -10.21
N TRP A 41 -24.04 4.82 -9.92
CA TRP A 41 -24.11 3.80 -10.95
C TRP A 41 -25.39 3.97 -11.76
N THR A 42 -25.28 4.68 -12.88
CA THR A 42 -26.37 4.93 -13.82
C THR A 42 -25.92 4.67 -15.25
N PHE A 43 -26.87 4.69 -16.19
CA PHE A 43 -26.55 4.57 -17.61
C PHE A 43 -25.56 5.66 -18.03
N ASN A 44 -24.62 5.30 -18.90
CA ASN A 44 -23.57 6.19 -19.41
C ASN A 44 -22.47 6.58 -18.39
N SER A 45 -22.27 5.83 -17.30
CA SER A 45 -21.09 5.96 -16.41
C SER A 45 -19.74 5.58 -17.04
N ASN A 46 -19.68 5.29 -18.35
CA ASN A 46 -18.42 5.00 -19.03
C ASN A 46 -17.45 6.20 -18.99
N THR A 47 -17.97 7.43 -19.06
CA THR A 47 -17.17 8.67 -18.99
C THR A 47 -16.50 8.86 -17.64
N TRP A 48 -17.02 8.25 -16.57
CA TRP A 48 -16.44 8.33 -15.23
C TRP A 48 -15.03 7.74 -15.16
N THR A 49 -14.70 6.76 -16.01
CA THR A 49 -13.35 6.18 -16.04
C THR A 49 -12.28 7.14 -16.59
N ASN A 50 -12.69 8.24 -17.23
CA ASN A 50 -11.79 9.13 -17.95
C ASN A 50 -10.83 9.85 -16.97
N GLY A 51 -9.52 9.73 -17.21
CA GLY A 51 -8.48 10.26 -16.33
C GLY A 51 -8.20 9.47 -15.06
N LYS A 52 -8.92 8.36 -14.79
CA LYS A 52 -8.63 7.47 -13.64
C LYS A 52 -7.63 6.39 -14.04
N ARG A 53 -6.75 6.04 -13.09
CA ARG A 53 -5.72 5.01 -13.29
C ARG A 53 -5.94 3.89 -12.30
N PHE A 54 -6.54 2.80 -12.78
CA PHE A 54 -6.76 1.59 -12.01
C PHE A 54 -5.50 0.74 -11.95
N ARG A 55 -5.25 0.15 -10.80
CA ARG A 55 -4.17 -0.80 -10.54
C ARG A 55 -4.78 -2.09 -10.02
N ALA A 56 -4.07 -3.20 -10.23
CA ALA A 56 -4.48 -4.47 -9.65
C ALA A 56 -4.52 -4.36 -8.12
N GLY A 57 -5.65 -4.73 -7.53
CA GLY A 57 -5.91 -4.59 -6.10
C GLY A 57 -6.83 -3.42 -5.74
N ASP A 58 -7.10 -2.49 -6.66
CA ASP A 58 -8.09 -1.43 -6.42
C ASP A 58 -9.52 -1.99 -6.38
N VAL A 59 -10.37 -1.35 -5.58
CA VAL A 59 -11.78 -1.73 -5.38
C VAL A 59 -12.69 -0.72 -6.04
N LEU A 60 -13.69 -1.21 -6.76
CA LEU A 60 -14.77 -0.41 -7.35
C LEU A 60 -16.02 -0.58 -6.48
N GLU A 61 -16.45 0.48 -5.82
CA GLU A 61 -17.64 0.46 -4.96
C GLU A 61 -18.86 1.02 -5.68
N LEU A 62 -19.99 0.37 -5.42
CA LEU A 62 -21.31 0.71 -5.92
C LEU A 62 -22.15 1.15 -4.72
N PHE A 63 -22.82 2.28 -4.81
CA PHE A 63 -23.84 2.69 -3.85
C PHE A 63 -25.24 2.49 -4.42
#